data_AF-A0A975B2G9-F1
#
_entry.id   AF-A0A975B2G9-F1
#
_cell.length_a   1.000
_cell.length_b   1.000
_cell.length_c   1.000
_cell.angle_alpha   90.00
_cell.angle_beta   90.00
_cell.angle_gamma   90.00
#
_symmetry.space_group_name_H-M   'P 1'
#
loop_
_entity.id
_entity.type
_entity.pdbx_description
1 polymer ?
#
loop_
_entity_poly.entity_id
_entity_poly.type
_entity_poly.pdbx_seq_one_letter_code
_entity_poly.pdbx_strand_id
1 'polypeptide(L)'
;MTYKNWFDEHAIKHKNIVKKLTSQGYDKEQITQYFDFDNMVKNEKDFCLLYESNKKCHDIETLNCYLCACPHFRFNDNGLSKKNEQTLYSKCELDLGDNFTYENSVHHDCTNCLIPHKLHFVSKTFDLEWKNIMSECETKEEVKI
;
A
#
# COMPACT_ATOMS: atom_id res chain seq x y z
N MET A 1 -1.08 10.20 -12.12
CA MET A 1 -1.29 10.34 -10.66
C MET A 1 0.07 10.16 -10.01
N THR A 2 0.42 11.00 -9.03
CA THR A 2 1.70 10.88 -8.30
C THR A 2 1.56 9.90 -7.14
N TYR A 3 2.66 9.42 -6.55
CA TYR A 3 2.61 8.54 -5.38
C TYR A 3 1.96 9.24 -4.19
N LYS A 4 2.28 10.51 -3.94
CA LYS A 4 1.73 11.25 -2.80
C LYS A 4 0.22 11.42 -2.88
N ASN A 5 -0.29 11.76 -4.07
CA ASN A 5 -1.74 11.90 -4.27
C ASN A 5 -2.46 10.58 -4.00
N TRP A 6 -1.97 9.47 -4.58
CA TRP A 6 -2.55 8.15 -4.32
C TRP A 6 -2.47 7.77 -2.84
N PHE A 7 -1.32 8.00 -2.20
CA PHE A 7 -1.08 7.69 -0.79
C PHE A 7 -2.05 8.42 0.15
N ASP A 8 -2.26 9.72 -0.06
CA ASP A 8 -3.20 10.51 0.73
C ASP A 8 -4.65 10.08 0.51
N GLU A 9 -5.05 9.88 -0.75
CA GLU A 9 -6.40 9.42 -1.09
C GLU A 9 -6.68 8.04 -0.48
N HIS A 10 -5.71 7.14 -0.57
CA HIS A 10 -5.81 5.80 0.00
C HIS A 10 -5.92 5.84 1.52
N ALA A 11 -5.13 6.69 2.19
CA ALA A 11 -5.20 6.88 3.64
C ALA A 11 -6.59 7.35 4.10
N ILE A 12 -7.22 8.25 3.34
CA ILE A 12 -8.59 8.73 3.63
C ILE A 12 -9.59 7.58 3.50
N LYS A 13 -9.53 6.82 2.40
CA LYS A 13 -10.41 5.66 2.18
C LYS A 13 -10.26 4.63 3.31
N HIS A 14 -9.03 4.27 3.66
CA HIS A 14 -8.73 3.36 4.76
C HIS A 14 -9.29 3.86 6.09
N LYS A 15 -9.04 5.14 6.44
CA LYS A 15 -9.52 5.76 7.67
C LYS A 15 -11.05 5.74 7.76
N ASN A 16 -11.75 6.00 6.66
CA ASN A 16 -13.21 5.98 6.64
C ASN A 16 -13.78 4.59 6.97
N ILE A 17 -13.18 3.53 6.42
CA ILE A 17 -13.57 2.14 6.71
C ILE A 17 -13.28 1.80 8.17
N VAL A 18 -12.06 2.07 8.66
CA VAL A 18 -11.69 1.79 10.06
C VAL A 18 -12.58 2.56 11.04
N LYS A 19 -12.89 3.83 10.75
CA LYS A 19 -13.81 4.63 11.58
C LYS A 19 -15.22 4.05 11.60
N LYS A 20 -15.72 3.59 10.44
CA LYS A 20 -17.01 2.89 10.36
C LYS A 20 -17.02 1.64 11.25
N LEU A 21 -16.02 0.78 11.12
CA LEU A 21 -15.93 -0.48 11.86
C LEU A 21 -15.76 -0.27 13.37
N THR A 22 -14.87 0.64 13.78
CA THR A 22 -14.68 0.96 15.20
C THR A 22 -15.94 1.57 15.82
N SER A 23 -16.70 2.39 15.08
CA SER A 23 -18.00 2.91 15.56
C SER A 23 -19.06 1.82 15.75
N GLN A 24 -18.90 0.68 15.08
CA GLN A 24 -19.73 -0.52 15.24
C GLN A 24 -19.21 -1.46 16.34
N GLY A 25 -18.13 -1.07 17.04
CA GLY A 25 -17.54 -1.86 18.12
C GLY A 25 -16.63 -3.00 17.66
N TYR A 26 -16.18 -2.99 16.40
CA TYR A 26 -15.25 -4.00 15.91
C TYR A 26 -13.89 -3.89 16.61
N ASP A 27 -13.35 -5.02 17.02
CA ASP A 27 -11.97 -5.14 17.52
C ASP A 27 -10.94 -5.25 16.38
N LYS A 28 -9.66 -5.37 16.74
CA LYS A 28 -8.55 -5.47 15.80
C LYS A 28 -8.68 -6.66 14.86
N GLU A 29 -9.00 -7.83 15.40
CA GLU A 29 -9.12 -9.08 14.65
C GLU A 29 -10.26 -9.00 13.64
N GLN A 30 -11.41 -8.48 14.08
CA GLN A 30 -12.58 -8.30 13.23
C GLN A 30 -12.34 -7.24 12.14
N ILE A 31 -11.68 -6.11 12.47
CA ILE A 31 -11.27 -5.12 11.47
C ILE A 31 -10.34 -5.76 10.46
N THR A 32 -9.33 -6.50 10.90
CA THR A 32 -8.36 -7.13 10.00
C THR A 32 -9.05 -8.13 9.08
N GLN A 33 -9.96 -8.96 9.58
CA GLN A 33 -10.74 -9.91 8.77
C GLN A 33 -11.71 -9.22 7.81
N TYR A 34 -12.27 -8.07 8.18
CA TYR A 34 -13.12 -7.27 7.28
C TYR A 34 -12.37 -6.84 6.02
N PHE A 35 -11.07 -6.57 6.14
CA PHE A 35 -10.22 -6.19 5.03
C PHE A 35 -9.80 -7.36 4.11
N ASP A 36 -10.29 -8.57 4.33
CA ASP A 36 -10.17 -9.64 3.34
C ASP A 36 -10.86 -9.24 2.02
N PHE A 37 -10.25 -9.61 0.89
CA PHE A 37 -10.73 -9.30 -0.45
C PHE A 37 -12.21 -9.65 -0.64
N ASP A 38 -12.66 -10.83 -0.19
CA ASP A 38 -14.04 -11.29 -0.42
C ASP A 38 -15.07 -10.42 0.32
N ASN A 39 -14.65 -9.79 1.42
CA ASN A 39 -15.46 -8.82 2.16
C ASN A 39 -15.36 -7.44 1.53
N MET A 40 -14.14 -6.99 1.21
CA MET A 40 -13.87 -5.67 0.67
C MET A 40 -14.51 -5.45 -0.70
N VAL A 41 -14.45 -6.44 -1.61
CA VAL A 41 -15.03 -6.34 -2.95
C VAL A 41 -16.56 -6.23 -2.92
N LYS A 42 -17.20 -6.78 -1.89
CA LYS A 42 -18.67 -6.72 -1.71
C LYS A 42 -19.11 -5.40 -1.07
N ASN A 43 -18.37 -4.94 -0.06
CA ASN A 43 -18.82 -3.86 0.82
C ASN A 43 -18.17 -2.50 0.52
N GLU A 44 -17.00 -2.48 -0.13
CA GLU A 44 -16.12 -1.30 -0.28
C GLU A 44 -15.60 -1.16 -1.71
N LYS A 45 -16.49 -1.23 -2.71
CA LYS A 45 -16.12 -1.26 -4.15
C LYS A 45 -15.20 -0.11 -4.57
N ASP A 46 -15.39 1.08 -4.01
CA ASP A 46 -14.61 2.27 -4.35
C ASP A 46 -13.22 2.32 -3.71
N PHE A 47 -12.90 1.34 -2.84
CA PHE A 47 -11.59 1.25 -2.18
C PHE A 47 -10.47 0.95 -3.18
N CYS A 48 -10.73 0.06 -4.14
CA CYS A 48 -9.76 -0.39 -5.14
C CYS A 48 -10.41 -0.54 -6.51
N LEU A 49 -9.76 -0.02 -7.56
CA LEU A 49 -10.26 -0.12 -8.94
C LEU A 49 -10.46 -1.57 -9.41
N LEU A 50 -9.66 -2.52 -8.89
CA LEU A 50 -9.78 -3.93 -9.27
C LEU A 50 -11.09 -4.57 -8.79
N TYR A 51 -11.73 -4.00 -7.77
CA TYR A 51 -12.97 -4.52 -7.20
C TYR A 51 -14.16 -4.38 -8.14
N GLU A 52 -14.17 -3.38 -9.02
CA GLU A 52 -15.18 -3.23 -10.07
C GLU A 52 -15.24 -4.46 -10.99
N SER A 53 -14.08 -5.07 -11.22
CA SER A 53 -13.92 -6.29 -12.02
C SER A 53 -13.87 -7.57 -11.21
N ASN A 54 -14.13 -7.51 -9.89
CA ASN A 54 -14.01 -8.64 -8.96
C ASN A 54 -12.66 -9.38 -9.08
N LYS A 55 -11.56 -8.63 -9.26
CA LYS A 55 -10.22 -9.18 -9.52
C LYS A 55 -9.29 -9.01 -8.32
N LYS A 56 -8.64 -10.10 -7.92
CA LYS A 56 -7.55 -10.10 -6.93
C LYS A 56 -6.27 -9.49 -7.54
N CYS A 57 -5.50 -8.73 -6.76
CA CYS A 57 -4.20 -8.22 -7.19
C CYS A 57 -3.10 -9.29 -7.16
N HIS A 58 -3.20 -10.24 -6.24
CA HIS A 58 -2.29 -11.37 -6.11
C HIS A 58 -3.09 -12.67 -6.03
N ASP A 59 -2.60 -13.71 -6.68
CA ASP A 59 -3.20 -15.04 -6.63
C ASP A 59 -2.78 -15.77 -5.34
N ILE A 60 -3.47 -15.47 -4.26
CA ILE A 60 -3.31 -16.11 -2.95
C ILE A 60 -4.67 -16.47 -2.36
N GLU A 61 -4.67 -17.52 -1.53
CA GLU A 61 -5.88 -18.03 -0.89
C GLU A 61 -6.58 -16.93 -0.09
N THR A 62 -5.88 -16.35 0.89
CA THR A 62 -6.35 -15.23 1.71
C THR A 62 -5.64 -13.95 1.30
N LEU A 63 -6.37 -13.00 0.71
CA LEU A 63 -5.84 -11.71 0.27
C LEU A 63 -6.34 -10.60 1.19
N ASN A 64 -5.53 -10.24 2.19
CA ASN A 64 -5.86 -9.15 3.10
C ASN A 64 -5.45 -7.79 2.51
N CYS A 65 -6.36 -6.83 2.49
CA CYS A 65 -6.14 -5.52 1.85
C CYS A 65 -5.83 -4.39 2.83
N TYR A 66 -5.71 -4.66 4.14
CA TYR A 66 -5.48 -3.63 5.16
C TYR A 66 -4.16 -2.88 4.93
N LEU A 67 -3.07 -3.62 4.69
CA LEU A 67 -1.77 -3.06 4.33
C LEU A 67 -1.49 -3.22 2.84
N CYS A 68 -2.48 -3.13 1.95
CA CYS A 68 -2.22 -3.31 0.51
C CYS A 68 -1.19 -2.32 -0.05
N ALA A 69 -1.01 -1.15 0.58
CA ALA A 69 0.25 -0.41 0.47
C ALA A 69 1.23 -0.89 1.55
N CYS A 70 2.44 -1.27 1.14
CA CYS A 70 3.44 -1.85 2.03
C CYS A 70 4.16 -0.77 2.86
N PRO A 71 4.32 -0.93 4.19
CA PRO A 71 5.09 0.01 5.03
C PRO A 71 6.60 0.02 4.76
N HIS A 72 7.09 -0.94 3.97
CA HIS A 72 8.47 -0.99 3.51
C HIS A 72 8.67 -0.32 2.14
N PHE A 73 7.61 0.17 1.50
CA PHE A 73 7.72 0.90 0.25
C PHE A 73 8.18 2.34 0.54
N ARG A 74 9.18 2.81 -0.19
CA ARG A 74 9.68 4.19 -0.12
C ARG A 74 9.40 4.87 -1.43
N PHE A 75 8.91 6.10 -1.39
CA PHE A 75 8.69 6.90 -2.58
C PHE A 75 9.02 8.37 -2.36
N ASN A 76 9.39 9.03 -3.45
CA ASN A 76 9.46 10.48 -3.55
C ASN A 76 9.04 10.88 -4.97
N ASP A 77 8.01 11.72 -5.10
CA ASP A 77 7.55 12.20 -6.39
C ASP A 77 8.58 13.09 -7.11
N ASN A 78 9.56 13.64 -6.37
CA ASN A 78 10.71 14.38 -6.91
C ASN A 78 11.91 13.47 -7.23
N GLY A 79 11.83 12.18 -6.93
CA GLY A 79 12.92 11.22 -7.07
C GLY A 79 13.69 10.98 -5.76
N LEU A 80 14.10 9.73 -5.56
CA LEU A 80 14.94 9.24 -4.47
C LEU A 80 16.44 9.36 -4.80
N SER A 81 16.78 9.17 -6.07
CA SER A 81 18.15 9.29 -6.58
C SER A 81 18.14 9.40 -8.10
N LYS A 82 19.26 9.86 -8.66
CA LYS A 82 19.47 9.93 -10.11
C LYS A 82 20.76 9.22 -10.49
N LYS A 83 20.72 8.42 -11.55
CA LYS A 83 21.90 7.77 -12.13
C LYS A 83 21.83 7.94 -13.64
N ASN A 84 22.80 8.66 -14.21
CA ASN A 84 22.78 9.10 -15.61
C ASN A 84 21.50 9.92 -15.90
N GLU A 85 20.75 9.52 -16.93
CA GLU A 85 19.47 10.15 -17.29
C GLU A 85 18.28 9.59 -16.51
N GLN A 86 18.47 8.49 -15.76
CA GLN A 86 17.39 7.80 -15.07
C GLN A 86 17.20 8.32 -13.63
N THR A 87 15.94 8.52 -13.24
CA THR A 87 15.52 8.92 -11.89
C THR A 87 14.78 7.76 -11.23
N LEU A 88 15.22 7.35 -10.04
CA LEU A 88 14.55 6.36 -9.20
C LEU A 88 13.49 7.06 -8.35
N TYR A 89 12.22 6.70 -8.48
CA TYR A 89 11.12 7.33 -7.74
C TYR A 89 10.62 6.51 -6.56
N SER A 90 10.86 5.20 -6.57
CA SER A 90 10.45 4.30 -5.49
C SER A 90 11.42 3.14 -5.29
N LYS A 91 11.47 2.59 -4.08
CA LYS A 91 12.26 1.41 -3.70
C LYS A 91 11.58 0.61 -2.59
N CYS A 92 11.98 -0.64 -2.41
CA CYS A 92 11.68 -1.41 -1.21
C CYS A 92 12.82 -1.27 -0.20
N GLU A 93 12.49 -0.92 1.04
CA GLU A 93 13.44 -0.84 2.16
C GLU A 93 14.11 -2.20 2.44
N LEU A 94 13.42 -3.31 2.13
CA LEU A 94 13.92 -4.67 2.33
C LEU A 94 14.64 -5.25 1.12
N ASP A 95 14.79 -4.47 0.04
CA ASP A 95 15.42 -4.91 -1.22
C ASP A 95 14.80 -6.19 -1.80
N LEU A 96 13.46 -6.27 -1.73
CA LEU A 96 12.66 -7.37 -2.28
C LEU A 96 11.90 -6.87 -3.51
N GLY A 97 11.76 -7.70 -4.54
CA GLY A 97 11.06 -7.35 -5.78
C GLY A 97 12.04 -6.88 -6.86
N ASP A 98 11.50 -6.25 -7.91
CA ASP A 98 12.27 -5.82 -9.07
C ASP A 98 12.11 -4.31 -9.33
N ASN A 99 12.77 -3.81 -10.37
CA ASN A 99 12.54 -2.46 -10.87
C ASN A 99 11.84 -2.51 -12.22
N PHE A 100 10.85 -1.65 -12.38
CA PHE A 100 10.21 -1.34 -13.64
C PHE A 100 10.74 0.00 -14.16
N THR A 101 11.29 -0.02 -15.37
CA THR A 101 11.79 1.19 -16.04
C THR A 101 10.90 1.54 -17.21
N TYR A 102 10.47 2.81 -17.25
CA TYR A 102 9.77 3.37 -18.40
C TYR A 102 10.40 4.73 -18.75
N GLU A 103 10.92 4.84 -19.97
CA GLU A 103 11.76 5.97 -20.40
C GLU A 103 12.91 6.21 -19.40
N ASN A 104 12.92 7.37 -18.74
CA ASN A 104 13.93 7.77 -17.76
C ASN A 104 13.46 7.61 -16.30
N SER A 105 12.30 7.00 -16.08
CA SER A 105 11.73 6.79 -14.75
C SER A 105 11.89 5.33 -14.31
N VAL A 106 12.48 5.13 -13.13
CA VAL A 106 12.62 3.82 -12.49
C VAL A 106 11.70 3.77 -11.28
N HIS A 107 10.84 2.76 -11.25
CA HIS A 107 9.90 2.49 -10.18
C HIS A 107 10.11 1.09 -9.64
N HIS A 108 9.81 0.89 -8.37
CA HIS A 108 9.88 -0.42 -7.75
C HIS A 108 8.62 -1.25 -8.07
N ASP A 109 8.81 -2.52 -8.42
CA ASP A 109 7.76 -3.48 -8.75
C ASP A 109 7.60 -4.54 -7.65
N CYS A 110 6.43 -4.49 -6.99
CA CYS A 110 6.03 -5.39 -5.93
C CYS A 110 5.13 -6.55 -6.40
N THR A 111 4.91 -6.75 -7.71
CA THR A 111 3.88 -7.68 -8.25
C THR A 111 4.00 -9.13 -7.73
N ASN A 112 5.20 -9.57 -7.35
CA ASN A 112 5.44 -10.90 -6.80
C ASN A 112 5.53 -10.94 -5.26
N CYS A 113 5.34 -9.81 -4.58
CA CYS A 113 5.50 -9.69 -3.13
C CYS A 113 4.16 -9.83 -2.40
N LEU A 114 4.10 -10.79 -1.47
CA LEU A 114 2.88 -11.11 -0.74
C LEU A 114 2.86 -10.58 0.70
N ILE A 115 3.98 -10.02 1.19
CA ILE A 115 4.16 -9.56 2.58
C ILE A 115 3.00 -8.70 3.07
N PRO A 116 2.62 -7.58 2.40
CA PRO A 116 1.54 -6.70 2.86
C PRO A 116 0.18 -7.40 3.01
N HIS A 117 -0.03 -8.51 2.29
CA HIS A 117 -1.31 -9.19 2.23
C HIS A 117 -1.44 -10.36 3.22
N LYS A 118 -0.34 -10.73 3.90
CA LYS A 118 -0.36 -11.82 4.89
C LYS A 118 -0.98 -11.34 6.19
N LEU A 119 -2.02 -12.02 6.65
CA LEU A 119 -2.72 -11.72 7.90
C LEU A 119 -1.77 -11.59 9.11
N HIS A 120 -0.76 -12.47 9.20
CA HIS A 120 0.26 -12.41 10.25
C HIS A 120 1.07 -11.11 10.24
N PHE A 121 1.41 -10.60 9.05
CA PHE A 121 2.13 -9.34 8.92
C PHE A 121 1.24 -8.18 9.35
N VAL A 122 0.00 -8.13 8.85
CA VAL A 122 -0.98 -7.12 9.25
C VAL A 122 -1.18 -7.10 10.77
N SER A 123 -1.38 -8.26 11.39
CA SER A 123 -1.58 -8.35 12.84
C SER A 123 -0.40 -7.81 13.65
N LYS A 124 0.84 -8.02 13.19
CA LYS A 124 2.04 -7.50 13.87
C LYS A 124 2.22 -5.99 13.74
N THR A 125 1.73 -5.41 12.66
CA THR A 125 1.98 -4.00 12.30
C THR A 125 0.75 -3.11 12.51
N PHE A 126 -0.38 -3.69 12.93
CA PHE A 126 -1.67 -3.03 13.04
C PHE A 126 -1.65 -1.75 13.90
N ASP A 127 -2.24 -0.69 13.35
CA ASP A 127 -2.60 0.55 14.01
C ASP A 127 -3.87 1.09 13.32
N LEU A 128 -4.85 1.55 14.11
CA LEU A 128 -6.09 2.12 13.57
C LEU A 128 -5.83 3.31 12.64
N GLU A 129 -4.79 4.10 12.91
CA GLU A 129 -4.36 5.20 12.07
C GLU A 129 -3.27 4.72 11.10
N TRP A 130 -3.69 4.27 9.92
CA TRP A 130 -2.83 3.75 8.85
C TRP A 130 -1.59 4.61 8.54
N LYS A 131 -1.70 5.94 8.63
CA LYS A 131 -0.55 6.83 8.40
C LYS A 131 0.56 6.67 9.44
N ASN A 132 0.28 6.18 10.65
CA ASN A 132 1.30 5.84 11.63
C ASN A 132 2.15 4.66 11.14
N ILE A 133 1.50 3.64 10.57
CA ILE A 133 2.17 2.47 9.98
C ILE A 133 3.07 2.88 8.81
N MET A 134 2.58 3.84 8.02
CA MET A 134 3.20 4.28 6.78
C MET A 134 4.11 5.51 6.94
N SER A 135 4.51 5.86 8.17
CA SER A 135 5.22 7.11 8.46
C SER A 135 6.52 7.28 7.68
N GLU A 136 7.18 6.16 7.35
CA GLU A 136 8.45 6.12 6.63
C GLU A 136 8.30 6.04 5.10
N CYS A 137 7.07 5.94 4.56
CA CYS A 137 6.88 5.68 3.14
C CYS A 137 7.22 6.88 2.25
N GLU A 138 6.75 8.08 2.61
CA GLU A 138 7.09 9.31 1.91
C GLU A 138 8.45 9.83 2.39
N THR A 139 9.47 9.70 1.55
CA THR A 139 10.80 10.19 1.90
C THR A 139 10.93 11.66 1.55
N LYS A 140 11.45 12.46 2.49
CA LYS A 140 11.69 13.90 2.30
C LYS A 140 13.09 14.22 1.78
N GLU A 141 13.92 13.22 1.50
CA GLU A 141 15.29 13.45 1.07
C GLU A 141 15.30 14.05 -0.35
N GLU A 142 15.90 15.24 -0.46
CA GLU A 142 16.19 15.90 -1.72
C GLU A 142 17.25 15.10 -2.49
N VAL A 143 17.08 15.00 -3.81
CA VAL A 143 18.04 14.37 -4.72
C VAL A 143 19.42 15.01 -4.51
N LYS A 144 20.35 14.29 -3.87
CA LYS A 144 21.76 14.67 -3.87
C LYS A 144 22.28 14.41 -5.29
N ILE A 145 22.48 15.51 -6.02
CA ILE A 145 23.10 15.55 -7.36
C ILE A 145 24.58 15.19 -7.23
#